data_AF-A0A5C7ZV66-F1
#
_entry.id   AF-A0A5C7ZV66-F1
#
_cell.length_a   1.000
_cell.length_b   1.000
_cell.length_c   1.000
_cell.angle_alpha   90.00
_cell.angle_beta   90.00
_cell.angle_gamma   90.00
#
_symmetry.space_group_name_H-M   'P 1'
#
loop_
_entity.id
_entity.type
_entity.pdbx_description
1 polymer ?
#
loop_
_entity_poly.entity_id
_entity_poly.type
_entity_poly.pdbx_seq_one_letter_code
_entity_poly.pdbx_strand_id
1 'polypeptide(L)'
;MQGTFQTLRSPMAVTLAGLFMAVAVHASEIKDSRAIVKPVNGDQFEIGGYTFGKAELFGYISDLKETEKITGIVLKNGKRDDNTASDEQRHSIVSIGKTLQLETFIQDGKELTPLVDE
;
A
#
# COMPACT_ATOMS: atom_id res chain seq x y z
N MET A 1 15.23 42.19 55.38
CA MET A 1 15.27 40.81 55.90
C MET A 1 13.91 40.47 56.48
N GLN A 2 13.15 39.60 55.81
CA GLN A 2 12.18 38.62 56.33
C GLN A 2 11.43 38.04 55.12
N GLY A 3 11.63 36.74 54.86
CA GLY A 3 10.77 35.92 53.97
C GLY A 3 9.39 35.75 54.61
N THR A 4 8.38 35.12 54.02
CA THR A 4 8.31 34.03 53.05
C THR A 4 6.82 33.98 52.66
N PHE A 5 6.42 33.53 51.47
CA PHE A 5 5.44 32.45 51.30
C PHE A 5 5.36 32.12 49.80
N GLN A 6 5.74 30.89 49.52
CA GLN A 6 5.79 30.28 48.20
C GLN A 6 4.38 30.10 47.65
N THR A 7 4.15 30.55 46.43
CA THR A 7 2.97 30.16 45.64
C THR A 7 3.43 29.24 44.51
N LEU A 8 3.74 28.00 44.88
CA LEU A 8 3.82 26.88 43.95
C LEU A 8 2.39 26.42 43.64
N ARG A 9 1.85 26.87 42.50
CA ARG A 9 0.65 26.30 41.89
C ARG A 9 0.86 26.13 40.40
N SER A 10 1.48 25.00 40.06
CA SER A 10 1.42 24.42 38.73
C SER A 10 0.02 23.84 38.50
N PRO A 11 -0.57 24.03 37.31
CA PRO A 11 -1.43 22.98 36.79
C PRO A 11 -1.11 22.63 35.33
N MET A 12 -0.93 21.32 35.15
CA MET A 12 -1.34 20.53 33.97
C MET A 12 -0.60 20.77 32.65
N ALA A 13 0.46 20.00 32.49
CA ALA A 13 0.83 19.44 31.19
C ALA A 13 -0.32 18.54 30.68
N VAL A 14 -0.95 18.92 29.58
CA VAL A 14 -1.78 18.02 28.77
C VAL A 14 -0.90 17.52 27.63
N THR A 15 -0.18 16.43 27.88
CA THR A 15 0.50 15.70 26.82
C THR A 15 -0.56 14.90 26.08
N LEU A 16 -1.00 15.40 24.92
CA LEU A 16 -1.87 14.67 24.01
C LEU A 16 -1.04 13.54 23.38
N ALA A 17 -0.80 12.48 24.13
CA ALA A 17 -0.18 11.25 23.63
C ALA A 17 -1.23 10.53 22.77
N GLY A 18 -1.33 10.94 21.50
CA GLY A 18 -1.98 10.15 20.47
C GLY A 18 -1.23 8.83 20.33
N LEU A 19 -1.69 7.82 21.07
CA LEU A 19 -1.22 6.45 20.95
C LEU A 19 -1.72 5.93 19.61
N PHE A 20 -0.99 6.21 18.54
CA PHE A 20 -1.07 5.40 17.32
C PHE A 20 -0.54 4.02 17.71
N MET A 21 -1.44 3.10 18.03
CA MET A 21 -1.11 1.68 18.03
C MET A 21 -0.61 1.37 16.63
N ALA A 22 0.70 1.26 16.47
CA ALA A 22 1.30 0.59 15.33
C ALA A 22 0.89 -0.87 15.43
N VAL A 23 -0.23 -1.20 14.82
CA VAL A 23 -0.60 -2.59 14.55
C VAL A 23 0.56 -3.15 13.75
N ALA A 24 1.19 -4.20 14.26
CA ALA A 24 2.19 -4.95 13.51
C ALA A 24 1.46 -5.65 12.36
N VAL A 25 1.22 -4.92 11.28
CA VAL A 25 0.70 -5.46 10.02
C VAL A 25 1.76 -6.42 9.50
N HIS A 26 1.32 -7.64 9.21
CA HIS A 26 2.12 -8.68 8.59
C HIS A 26 2.95 -8.08 7.45
N ALA A 27 4.26 -8.34 7.49
CA ALA A 27 5.17 -7.79 6.50
C ALA A 27 4.71 -8.13 5.07
N SER A 28 4.46 -7.08 4.28
CA SER A 28 4.96 -6.91 2.90
C SER A 28 3.94 -6.77 1.77
N GLU A 29 2.63 -6.87 1.98
CA GLU A 29 1.68 -6.73 0.87
C GLU A 29 1.14 -5.32 0.66
N ILE A 30 1.03 -4.50 1.72
CA ILE A 30 0.63 -3.10 1.62
C ILE A 30 1.77 -2.23 2.10
N LYS A 31 2.14 -1.24 1.28
CA LYS A 31 3.13 -0.22 1.62
C LYS A 31 2.68 1.14 1.12
N ASP A 32 2.77 2.14 1.98
CA ASP A 32 2.37 3.52 1.65
C ASP A 32 0.93 3.59 1.08
N SER A 33 0.01 2.84 1.69
CA SER A 33 -1.38 2.64 1.25
C SER A 33 -1.55 2.03 -0.14
N ARG A 34 -0.55 1.29 -0.64
CA ARG A 34 -0.61 0.62 -1.93
C ARG A 34 -0.39 -0.87 -1.81
N ALA A 35 -1.23 -1.65 -2.47
CA ALA A 35 -1.05 -3.09 -2.62
C ALA A 35 0.13 -3.37 -3.55
N ILE A 36 1.04 -4.24 -3.12
CA ILE A 36 2.21 -4.67 -3.88
C ILE A 36 1.93 -6.03 -4.50
N VAL A 37 1.87 -6.05 -5.82
CA VAL A 37 1.62 -7.24 -6.63
C VAL A 37 2.88 -7.59 -7.40
N LYS A 38 3.21 -8.87 -7.48
CA LYS A 38 4.27 -9.36 -8.38
C LYS A 38 3.65 -10.15 -9.53
N PRO A 39 4.13 -9.97 -10.77
CA PRO A 39 3.78 -10.87 -11.85
C PRO A 39 4.37 -12.25 -11.59
N VAL A 40 3.61 -13.27 -11.93
CA VAL A 40 4.06 -14.68 -11.99
C VAL A 40 3.96 -15.12 -13.45
N ASN A 41 4.15 -16.40 -13.75
CA ASN A 41 4.00 -16.92 -15.12
C ASN A 41 2.54 -16.90 -15.59
N GLY A 42 2.33 -16.56 -16.87
CA GLY A 42 1.01 -16.49 -17.48
C GLY A 42 0.18 -15.31 -16.96
N ASP A 43 -1.07 -15.57 -16.58
CA ASP A 43 -2.02 -14.55 -16.11
C ASP A 43 -2.17 -14.54 -14.58
N GLN A 44 -1.10 -14.92 -13.88
CA GLN A 44 -1.07 -15.05 -12.43
C GLN A 44 -0.27 -13.94 -11.75
N PHE A 45 -0.63 -13.68 -10.50
CA PHE A 45 -0.08 -12.61 -9.67
C PHE A 45 0.16 -13.09 -8.25
N GLU A 46 1.25 -12.66 -7.62
CA GLU A 46 1.54 -12.93 -6.21
C GLU A 46 1.34 -11.66 -5.36
N ILE A 47 0.59 -11.80 -4.27
CA ILE A 47 0.41 -10.78 -3.22
C ILE A 47 0.26 -11.47 -1.86
N GLY A 48 0.91 -10.96 -0.82
CA GLY A 48 0.84 -11.55 0.52
C GLY A 48 1.34 -13.00 0.63
N GLY A 49 2.10 -13.49 -0.37
CA GLY A 49 2.54 -14.90 -0.45
C GLY A 49 1.51 -15.85 -1.09
N TYR A 50 0.37 -15.33 -1.54
CA TYR A 50 -0.64 -16.09 -2.28
C TYR A 50 -0.56 -15.78 -3.78
N THR A 51 -0.82 -16.80 -4.60
CA THR A 51 -0.92 -16.65 -6.05
C THR A 51 -2.39 -16.64 -6.47
N PHE A 52 -2.77 -15.63 -7.25
CA PHE A 52 -4.12 -15.43 -7.74
C PHE A 52 -4.13 -15.30 -9.26
N GLY A 53 -5.19 -15.79 -9.91
CA GLY A 53 -5.55 -15.36 -11.24
C GLY A 53 -6.20 -13.97 -11.23
N LYS A 54 -6.43 -13.39 -12.42
CA LYS A 54 -7.00 -12.04 -12.60
C LYS A 54 -8.28 -11.77 -11.80
N ALA A 55 -9.23 -12.71 -11.83
CA ALA A 55 -10.53 -12.53 -11.15
C ALA A 55 -10.40 -12.58 -9.62
N GLU A 56 -9.56 -13.49 -9.12
CA GLU A 56 -9.30 -13.63 -7.68
C GLU A 56 -8.52 -12.43 -7.15
N LEU A 57 -7.54 -11.94 -7.92
CA LEU A 57 -6.82 -10.72 -7.60
C LEU A 57 -7.77 -9.52 -7.53
N PHE A 58 -8.70 -9.37 -8.48
CA PHE A 58 -9.70 -8.30 -8.42
C PHE A 58 -10.51 -8.34 -7.12
N GLY A 59 -11.01 -9.52 -6.75
CA GLY A 59 -11.75 -9.70 -5.50
C GLY A 59 -10.91 -9.33 -4.28
N TYR A 60 -9.66 -9.77 -4.24
CA TYR A 60 -8.73 -9.47 -3.15
C TYR A 60 -8.42 -7.97 -3.03
N ILE A 61 -8.08 -7.31 -4.14
CA ILE A 61 -7.81 -5.85 -4.14
C ILE A 61 -9.07 -5.05 -3.79
N SER A 62 -10.25 -5.50 -4.22
CA SER A 62 -11.52 -4.88 -3.80
C SER A 62 -11.72 -4.98 -2.30
N ASP A 63 -11.42 -6.14 -1.69
CA ASP A 63 -11.47 -6.29 -0.23
C ASP A 63 -10.48 -5.34 0.45
N LEU A 64 -9.20 -5.34 0.03
CA LEU A 64 -8.17 -4.45 0.58
C LEU A 64 -8.54 -2.96 0.46
N LYS A 65 -9.22 -2.55 -0.62
CA LYS A 65 -9.73 -1.19 -0.76
C LYS A 65 -10.76 -0.87 0.31
N GLU A 66 -11.66 -1.81 0.62
CA GLU A 66 -12.72 -1.60 1.60
C GLU A 66 -12.24 -1.76 3.04
N THR A 67 -11.34 -2.71 3.31
CA THR A 67 -10.87 -3.06 4.66
C THR A 67 -9.65 -2.24 5.07
N GLU A 68 -8.61 -2.23 4.23
CA GLU A 68 -7.31 -1.59 4.49
C GLU A 68 -7.18 -0.18 3.87
N LYS A 69 -8.20 0.27 3.14
CA LYS A 69 -8.27 1.62 2.55
C LYS A 69 -7.07 1.95 1.66
N ILE A 70 -6.60 0.96 0.88
CA ILE A 70 -5.56 1.19 -0.12
C ILE A 70 -6.03 2.21 -1.17
N THR A 71 -5.08 2.98 -1.70
CA THR A 71 -5.30 4.01 -2.72
C THR A 71 -4.64 3.68 -4.05
N GLY A 72 -3.81 2.63 -4.09
CA GLY A 72 -3.13 2.23 -5.31
C GLY A 72 -2.66 0.79 -5.35
N ILE A 73 -2.22 0.39 -6.53
CA ILE A 73 -1.67 -0.93 -6.85
C ILE A 73 -0.29 -0.71 -7.48
N VAL A 74 0.72 -1.41 -6.97
CA VAL A 74 2.09 -1.41 -7.48
C VAL A 74 2.38 -2.77 -8.07
N LEU A 75 2.63 -2.82 -9.38
CA LEU A 75 3.12 -4.00 -10.07
C LEU A 75 4.66 -4.01 -10.07
N LYS A 76 5.26 -4.91 -9.30
CA LYS A 76 6.72 -5.11 -9.28
C LYS A 76 7.20 -5.70 -10.60
N ASN A 77 8.42 -5.35 -11.01
CA ASN A 77 9.02 -5.82 -12.27
C ASN A 77 8.03 -5.57 -13.43
N GLY A 78 7.51 -4.35 -13.51
CA GLY A 78 6.44 -3.99 -14.43
C GLY A 78 6.92 -3.39 -15.76
N LYS A 79 8.23 -3.22 -15.96
CA LYS A 79 8.80 -2.86 -17.28
C LYS A 79 8.53 -3.97 -18.31
N ARG A 80 8.85 -3.68 -19.57
CA ARG A 80 8.67 -4.60 -20.70
C ARG A 80 10.04 -5.18 -21.06
N ASP A 81 10.41 -6.30 -20.44
CA ASP A 81 11.64 -7.05 -20.67
C ASP A 81 11.43 -8.57 -20.48
N ASP A 82 12.46 -9.38 -20.73
CA ASP A 82 12.34 -10.84 -20.79
C ASP A 82 12.14 -11.54 -19.41
N ASN A 83 12.05 -10.80 -18.29
CA ASN A 83 11.78 -11.33 -16.95
C ASN A 83 10.79 -10.47 -16.13
N THR A 84 9.90 -9.75 -16.82
CA THR A 84 8.95 -8.80 -16.22
C THR A 84 7.50 -9.12 -16.58
N ALA A 85 6.56 -8.32 -16.08
CA ALA A 85 5.14 -8.48 -16.31
C ALA A 85 4.79 -8.46 -17.81
N SER A 86 3.97 -9.44 -18.22
CA SER A 86 3.41 -9.50 -19.58
C SER A 86 2.51 -8.31 -19.88
N ASP A 87 2.28 -8.03 -21.16
CA ASP A 87 1.36 -6.97 -21.59
C ASP A 87 -0.05 -7.17 -21.00
N GLU A 88 -0.53 -8.42 -20.96
CA GLU A 88 -1.83 -8.77 -20.36
C GLU A 88 -1.85 -8.54 -18.85
N GLN A 89 -0.74 -8.82 -18.14
CA GLN A 89 -0.65 -8.55 -16.71
C GLN A 89 -0.69 -7.05 -16.41
N ARG A 90 0.03 -6.24 -17.20
CA ARG A 90 0.00 -4.77 -17.06
C ARG A 90 -1.40 -4.23 -17.35
N HIS A 91 -2.00 -4.66 -18.44
CA HIS A 91 -3.38 -4.30 -18.80
C HIS A 91 -4.38 -4.70 -17.70
N SER A 92 -4.22 -5.89 -17.13
CA SER A 92 -5.06 -6.37 -16.03
C SER A 92 -4.96 -5.48 -14.79
N ILE A 93 -3.76 -5.08 -14.37
CA ILE A 93 -3.58 -4.17 -13.23
C ILE A 93 -4.22 -2.81 -13.51
N VAL A 94 -4.03 -2.25 -14.71
CA VAL A 94 -4.67 -1.00 -15.13
C VAL A 94 -6.20 -1.12 -15.08
N SER A 95 -6.75 -2.21 -15.59
CA SER A 95 -8.19 -2.47 -15.61
C SER A 95 -8.78 -2.57 -14.20
N ILE A 96 -8.10 -3.28 -13.29
CA ILE A 96 -8.47 -3.36 -11.87
C ILE A 96 -8.41 -1.97 -11.25
N GLY A 97 -7.33 -1.23 -11.44
CA GLY A 97 -7.14 0.13 -10.93
C GLY A 97 -8.24 1.08 -11.38
N LYS A 98 -8.52 1.13 -12.69
CA LYS A 98 -9.61 1.94 -13.26
C LYS A 98 -10.97 1.58 -12.66
N THR A 99 -11.27 0.29 -12.53
CA THR A 99 -12.56 -0.19 -12.02
C THR A 99 -12.76 0.16 -10.55
N LEU A 100 -11.70 0.01 -9.75
CA LEU A 100 -11.74 0.27 -8.31
C LEU A 100 -11.41 1.72 -7.95
N GLN A 101 -11.11 2.58 -8.93
CA GLN A 101 -10.65 3.96 -8.74
C GLN A 101 -9.37 4.05 -7.88
N LEU A 102 -8.42 3.18 -8.18
CA LEU A 102 -7.10 3.12 -7.55
C LEU A 102 -6.03 3.60 -8.53
N GLU A 103 -5.01 4.28 -8.01
CA GLU A 103 -3.82 4.62 -8.79
C GLU A 103 -3.01 3.36 -9.13
N THR A 104 -2.47 3.28 -10.33
CA THR A 104 -1.65 2.12 -10.77
C THR A 104 -0.23 2.55 -11.06
N PHE A 105 0.73 1.76 -10.60
CA PHE A 105 2.16 2.01 -10.75
C PHE A 105 2.89 0.74 -11.16
N ILE A 106 4.02 0.89 -11.84
CA ILE A 106 5.05 -0.13 -11.92
C ILE A 106 6.22 0.22 -11.00
N GLN A 107 6.84 -0.80 -10.42
CA GLN A 107 8.06 -0.67 -9.64
C GLN A 107 9.18 -1.49 -10.26
N ASP A 108 10.29 -0.81 -10.59
CA ASP A 108 11.52 -1.43 -11.08
C ASP A 108 12.72 -1.02 -10.23
N GLY A 109 13.27 -1.99 -9.50
CA GLY A 109 14.23 -1.72 -8.44
C GLY A 109 13.67 -0.74 -7.41
N LYS A 110 14.16 0.50 -7.42
CA LYS A 110 13.70 1.59 -6.53
C LYS A 110 12.80 2.60 -7.22
N GLU A 111 12.67 2.54 -8.54
CA GLU A 111 11.85 3.47 -9.31
C GLU A 111 10.38 3.08 -9.22
N LEU A 112 9.51 4.08 -9.07
CA LEU A 112 8.06 3.93 -9.12
C LEU A 112 7.54 4.88 -10.20
N THR A 113 6.88 4.34 -11.21
CA THR A 113 6.31 5.13 -12.32
C THR A 113 4.84 4.80 -12.51
N PRO A 114 3.99 5.77 -12.91
CA PRO A 114 2.60 5.49 -13.22
C PRO A 114 2.49 4.40 -14.29
N LEU A 115 1.57 3.46 -14.07
CA LEU A 115 1.17 2.47 -15.05
C LEU A 115 -0.12 2.93 -15.68
N VAL A 116 -0.09 3.20 -16.98
CA VAL A 116 -1.24 3.58 -17.80
C VAL A 116 -1.43 2.54 -18.91
N ASP A 117 -2.66 2.37 -19.37
CA ASP A 117 -2.90 1.66 -20.64
C ASP A 117 -2.31 2.52 -21.75
N GLU A 118 -1.44 1.92 -22.58
CA GLU A 118 -1.00 2.49 -23.86
C GLU A 118 -2.02 2.19 -24.97
#